data_AF-A0A7K1YS02-F1
#
_entry.id   AF-A0A7K1YS02-F1
#
_cell.length_a   1.000
_cell.length_b   1.000
_cell.length_c   1.000
_cell.angle_alpha   90.00
_cell.angle_beta   90.00
_cell.angle_gamma   90.00
#
_symmetry.space_group_name_H-M   'P 1'
#
loop_
_entity.id
_entity.type
_entity.pdbx_description
1 polymer ?
#
loop_
_entity_poly.entity_id
_entity_poly.type
_entity_poly.pdbx_seq_one_letter_code
_entity_poly.pdbx_strand_id
1 'polypeptide(L)'
;QNKERAMQMLAAKLLNLERKRLADEIAGIKGEQRKVGFGSQIRSYVMQPYQMVRDQRTRHETPNVDAVLGGDLDPFMESWLRWSRASGAAGSIEGAGTVATSPKAPGGDA
;
A
#
# COMPACT_ATOMS: atom_id res chain seq x y z
N GLN A 1 48.18 -11.15 -6.00
CA GLN A 1 48.08 -9.96 -5.13
C GLN A 1 47.37 -8.75 -5.77
N ASN A 2 47.92 -8.02 -6.76
CA ASN A 2 47.23 -6.84 -7.32
C ASN A 2 45.92 -7.18 -8.07
N LYS A 3 45.93 -8.27 -8.84
CA LYS A 3 44.74 -8.75 -9.56
C LYS A 3 43.61 -9.20 -8.61
N GLU A 4 43.95 -9.87 -7.51
CA GLU A 4 42.97 -10.30 -6.51
C GLU A 4 42.35 -9.12 -5.78
N ARG A 5 43.15 -8.12 -5.38
CA ARG A 5 42.63 -6.88 -4.79
C ARG A 5 41.71 -6.13 -5.75
N ALA A 6 42.08 -6.05 -7.03
CA ALA A 6 41.24 -5.41 -8.05
C ALA A 6 39.89 -6.15 -8.22
N MET A 7 39.90 -7.48 -8.23
CA MET A 7 38.67 -8.28 -8.30
C MET A 7 37.78 -8.12 -7.06
N GLN A 8 38.37 -8.07 -5.86
CA GLN A 8 37.63 -7.80 -4.62
C GLN A 8 36.97 -6.42 -4.62
N MET A 9 37.70 -5.39 -5.06
CA MET A 9 37.15 -4.03 -5.19
C MET A 9 36.04 -3.97 -6.25
N LEU A 10 36.18 -4.69 -7.36
CA LEU A 10 35.17 -4.77 -8.41
C LEU A 10 33.88 -5.42 -7.89
N ALA A 11 33.99 -6.55 -7.20
CA ALA A 11 32.85 -7.24 -6.61
C ALA A 11 32.11 -6.37 -5.58
N ALA A 12 32.86 -5.65 -4.72
CA ALA A 12 32.27 -4.72 -3.76
C ALA A 12 31.51 -3.56 -4.44
N LYS A 13 32.05 -3.01 -5.54
CA LYS A 13 31.38 -1.97 -6.31
C LYS A 13 30.12 -2.47 -7.01
N LEU A 14 30.16 -3.66 -7.60
CA LEU A 14 29.00 -4.30 -8.23
C LEU A 14 27.87 -4.55 -7.21
N LEU A 15 28.22 -5.08 -6.04
CA LEU A 15 27.25 -5.28 -4.95
C LEU A 15 26.61 -3.95 -4.51
N ASN A 16 27.39 -2.88 -4.39
CA ASN A 16 26.88 -1.57 -4.05
C ASN A 16 25.96 -0.99 -5.14
N LEU A 17 26.26 -1.24 -6.41
CA LEU A 17 25.42 -0.81 -7.52
C LEU A 17 24.06 -1.53 -7.50
N GLU A 18 24.08 -2.85 -7.27
CA GLU A 18 22.85 -3.64 -7.19
C GLU A 18 21.98 -3.23 -6.00
N ARG A 19 22.60 -3.00 -4.83
CA ARG A 19 21.91 -2.47 -3.64
C ARG A 19 21.26 -1.11 -3.91
N LYS A 20 21.94 -0.22 -4.63
CA LYS A 20 21.37 1.08 -5.03
C LYS A 20 20.18 0.90 -5.95
N ARG A 21 20.31 0.05 -6.98
CA ARG A 21 19.21 -0.24 -7.91
C ARG A 21 17.97 -0.77 -7.19
N LEU A 22 18.14 -1.72 -6.27
CA LEU A 22 17.06 -2.25 -5.44
C LEU A 22 16.46 -1.17 -4.53
N ALA A 23 17.29 -0.32 -3.93
CA ALA A 23 16.82 0.79 -3.10
C ALA A 23 16.00 1.80 -3.91
N ASP A 24 16.42 2.12 -5.13
CA ASP A 24 15.73 3.03 -6.04
C ASP A 24 14.39 2.45 -6.52
N GLU A 25 14.35 1.15 -6.84
CA GLU A 25 13.12 0.43 -7.21
C GLU A 25 12.12 0.42 -6.03
N ILE A 26 12.59 0.09 -4.84
CA ILE A 26 11.78 0.13 -3.61
C ILE A 26 11.31 1.55 -3.31
N ALA A 27 12.14 2.57 -3.56
CA ALA A 27 11.77 3.97 -3.38
C ALA A 27 10.67 4.39 -4.35
N GLY A 28 10.72 3.94 -5.60
CA GLY A 28 9.66 4.14 -6.59
C GLY A 28 8.32 3.54 -6.15
N ILE A 29 8.35 2.31 -5.61
CA ILE A 29 7.14 1.62 -5.12
C ILE A 29 6.58 2.31 -3.86
N LYS A 30 7.45 2.77 -2.96
CA LYS A 30 7.05 3.42 -1.71
C LYS A 30 6.37 4.78 -1.91
N GLY A 31 6.46 5.36 -3.11
CA GLY A 31 5.85 6.65 -3.45
C GLY A 31 6.44 7.82 -2.65
N GLU A 32 5.83 9.00 -2.78
CA GLU A 32 6.20 10.17 -1.98
C GLU A 32 5.97 9.88 -0.48
N GLN A 33 7.07 9.76 0.26
CA GLN A 33 7.05 9.69 1.72
C GLN A 33 6.47 11.00 2.26
N ARG A 34 5.18 10.99 2.64
CA ARG A 34 4.57 12.12 3.33
C ARG A 34 5.30 12.30 4.66
N LYS A 35 5.78 13.52 4.93
CA LYS A 35 6.47 13.85 6.18
C LYS A 35 5.65 13.38 7.38
N VAL A 36 6.27 12.60 8.25
CA VAL A 36 5.69 12.15 9.52
C VAL A 36 5.63 13.34 10.47
N GLY A 37 4.55 14.12 10.39
CA GLY A 37 4.26 15.25 11.26
C GLY A 37 2.87 15.13 11.91
N PHE A 38 2.60 15.98 12.91
CA PHE A 38 1.25 16.17 13.46
C PHE A 38 0.31 16.59 12.31
N GLY A 39 -0.57 15.67 11.86
CA GLY A 39 -1.46 15.87 10.71
C GLY A 39 -1.23 14.91 9.53
N SER A 40 -0.16 14.10 9.55
CA SER A 40 0.07 13.04 8.55
C SER A 40 -0.68 11.73 8.84
N GLN A 41 -1.58 11.74 9.83
CA GLN A 41 -2.35 10.57 10.27
C GLN A 41 -3.43 10.20 9.25
N ILE A 42 -3.50 8.92 8.89
CA ILE A 42 -4.53 8.42 7.96
C ILE A 42 -5.81 7.98 8.66
N ARG A 43 -5.74 7.57 9.93
CA ARG A 43 -6.87 7.02 10.68
C ARG A 43 -6.73 7.29 12.17
N SER A 44 -7.81 7.75 12.78
CA SER A 44 -7.91 8.03 14.21
C SER A 44 -8.63 6.88 14.91
N TYR A 45 -8.02 6.36 15.98
CA TYR A 45 -8.59 5.34 16.86
C TYR A 45 -8.81 5.98 18.23
N VAL A 46 -10.07 6.10 18.63
CA VAL A 46 -10.46 6.58 19.96
C VAL A 46 -11.08 5.41 20.69
N MET A 47 -10.51 5.04 21.84
CA MET A 47 -10.98 3.89 22.62
C MET A 47 -11.80 4.31 23.85
N GLN A 48 -11.61 5.54 24.32
CA GLN A 48 -12.25 6.09 25.53
C GLN A 48 -12.42 7.61 25.36
N PRO A 49 -13.53 8.20 25.83
CA PRO A 49 -14.69 7.59 26.50
C PRO A 49 -15.71 6.93 25.56
N TYR A 50 -15.57 7.15 24.25
CA TYR A 50 -16.34 6.48 23.20
C TYR A 50 -15.38 5.70 22.31
N GLN A 51 -15.83 4.55 21.81
CA GLN A 51 -15.10 3.74 20.86
C GLN A 51 -15.46 4.20 19.44
N MET A 52 -14.46 4.65 18.68
CA MET A 52 -14.63 5.08 17.30
C MET A 52 -13.33 4.95 16.52
N VAL A 53 -13.42 4.37 15.32
CA VAL A 53 -12.36 4.39 14.32
C VAL A 53 -12.81 5.22 13.14
N ARG A 54 -12.01 6.22 12.75
CA ARG A 54 -12.32 7.12 11.62
C ARG A 54 -11.14 7.22 10.65
N ASP A 55 -11.34 6.84 9.39
CA ASP A 55 -10.38 7.08 8.32
C ASP A 55 -10.54 8.52 7.79
N GLN A 56 -9.49 9.33 7.91
CA GLN A 56 -9.53 10.73 7.53
C GLN A 56 -9.52 10.95 6.02
N ARG A 57 -9.09 9.95 5.23
CA ARG A 57 -9.00 10.04 3.77
C ARG A 57 -10.35 9.76 3.12
N THR A 58 -11.01 8.69 3.56
CA THR A 58 -12.28 8.21 2.99
C THR A 58 -13.50 8.69 3.75
N ARG A 59 -13.30 9.25 4.96
CA ARG A 59 -14.35 9.61 5.92
C ARG A 59 -15.19 8.41 6.40
N HIS A 60 -14.76 7.19 6.14
CA HIS A 60 -15.40 5.99 6.66
C HIS A 60 -15.14 5.86 8.16
N GLU A 61 -16.17 5.55 8.92
CA GLU A 61 -16.11 5.42 10.38
C GLU A 61 -16.86 4.18 10.86
N THR A 62 -16.36 3.57 11.95
CA THR A 62 -17.00 2.42 12.61
C THR A 62 -16.86 2.53 14.13
N PRO A 63 -17.92 2.24 14.88
CA PRO A 63 -17.88 2.21 16.35
C PRO A 63 -17.24 0.93 16.91
N ASN A 64 -17.12 -0.14 16.11
CA ASN A 64 -16.60 -1.42 16.57
C ASN A 64 -15.07 -1.45 16.52
N VAL A 65 -14.42 -0.87 17.52
CA VAL A 65 -12.94 -0.78 17.58
C VAL A 65 -12.30 -2.16 17.75
N ASP A 66 -12.91 -3.04 18.53
CA ASP A 66 -12.34 -4.35 18.85
C ASP A 66 -12.22 -5.24 17.61
N ALA A 67 -13.22 -5.25 16.73
CA ALA A 67 -13.14 -5.98 15.46
C ALA A 67 -12.03 -5.44 14.55
N VAL A 68 -11.86 -4.12 14.50
CA VAL A 68 -10.84 -3.47 13.67
C VAL A 68 -9.43 -3.80 14.17
N LEU A 69 -9.23 -3.79 15.49
CA LEU A 69 -7.98 -4.24 16.11
C LEU A 69 -7.77 -5.75 15.94
N GLY A 70 -8.86 -6.52 15.86
CA GLY A 70 -8.88 -7.94 15.55
C GLY A 70 -8.58 -8.29 14.08
N GLY A 71 -8.46 -7.28 13.20
CA GLY A 71 -8.07 -7.46 11.80
C GLY A 71 -9.19 -7.23 10.78
N ASP A 72 -10.39 -6.84 11.20
CA ASP A 72 -11.49 -6.46 10.30
C ASP A 72 -11.22 -5.10 9.63
N LEU A 73 -10.32 -5.12 8.65
CA LEU A 73 -9.88 -3.94 7.89
C LEU A 73 -10.50 -3.87 6.49
N ASP A 74 -11.24 -4.90 6.07
CA ASP A 74 -11.84 -4.99 4.75
C ASP A 74 -12.73 -3.79 4.40
N PRO A 75 -13.61 -3.28 5.30
CA PRO A 75 -14.43 -2.10 5.01
C PRO A 75 -13.59 -0.84 4.75
N PHE A 76 -12.44 -0.72 5.43
CA PHE A 76 -11.52 0.40 5.22
C PHE A 76 -10.75 0.28 3.91
N MET A 77 -10.34 -0.92 3.54
CA MET A 77 -9.66 -1.16 2.26
C MET A 77 -10.59 -0.89 1.10
N GLU A 78 -11.82 -1.40 1.15
CA GLU A 78 -12.81 -1.21 0.11
C GLU A 78 -13.22 0.26 -0.04
N SER A 79 -13.46 0.96 1.08
CA SER A 79 -13.75 2.40 1.04
C SER A 79 -12.59 3.21 0.47
N TRP A 80 -11.33 2.83 0.75
CA TRP A 80 -10.17 3.48 0.18
C TRP A 80 -10.02 3.22 -1.31
N LEU A 81 -10.19 1.99 -1.78
CA LEU A 81 -10.12 1.66 -3.20
C LEU A 81 -11.21 2.39 -3.99
N ARG A 82 -12.45 2.44 -3.47
CA ARG A 82 -13.53 3.23 -4.09
C ARG A 82 -13.20 4.72 -4.14
N TRP A 83 -12.75 5.29 -3.02
CA TRP A 83 -12.35 6.69 -2.96
C TRP A 83 -11.19 7.01 -3.89
N SER A 84 -10.17 6.15 -3.97
CA SER A 84 -8.99 6.34 -4.82
C SER A 84 -9.34 6.29 -6.31
N ARG A 85 -10.24 5.38 -6.71
CA ARG A 85 -10.76 5.31 -8.07
C ARG A 85 -11.60 6.53 -8.42
N ALA A 86 -12.45 7.00 -7.50
CA ALA A 86 -13.28 8.17 -7.71
C ALA A 86 -12.48 9.49 -7.73
N SER A 87 -11.46 9.61 -6.88
CA SER A 87 -10.67 10.84 -6.72
C SER A 87 -9.54 10.98 -7.73
N GLY A 88 -9.37 10.04 -8.66
CA GLY A 88 -8.25 10.02 -9.61
C GLY A 88 -6.86 9.91 -8.96
N ALA A 89 -6.81 9.63 -7.65
CA ALA A 89 -5.57 9.56 -6.87
C ALA A 89 -4.82 8.24 -7.04
N ALA A 90 -5.42 7.27 -7.75
CA ALA A 90 -4.74 6.07 -8.20
C ALA A 90 -3.73 6.44 -9.29
N GLY A 91 -2.52 6.80 -8.86
CA GLY A 91 -1.36 6.90 -9.76
C GLY A 91 -1.25 5.64 -10.62
N SER A 92 -0.92 5.87 -11.88
CA SER A 92 -0.77 4.92 -12.98
C SER A 92 -0.19 3.56 -12.54
N ILE A 93 -1.06 2.56 -12.37
CA ILE A 93 -0.65 1.15 -12.39
C ILE A 93 -0.61 0.69 -13.85
N GLU A 94 0.34 1.21 -14.62
CA GLU A 94 0.73 0.59 -15.89
C GLU A 94 1.55 -0.66 -15.57
N GLY A 95 0.91 -1.83 -15.68
CA GLY A 95 1.60 -3.11 -15.71
C GLY A 95 1.24 -4.09 -14.59
N ALA A 96 0.06 -4.71 -14.66
CA ALA A 96 -0.13 -6.13 -14.33
C ALA A 96 -1.58 -6.57 -14.64
N GLY A 97 -1.72 -7.39 -15.69
CA GLY A 97 -2.74 -8.43 -15.80
C GLY A 97 -4.20 -8.03 -15.67
N THR A 98 -4.85 -7.84 -16.82
CA THR A 98 -6.30 -8.02 -16.99
C THR A 98 -6.71 -9.43 -16.55
N VAL A 99 -7.24 -9.58 -15.33
CA VAL A 99 -8.12 -10.70 -15.02
C VAL A 99 -9.52 -10.31 -15.47
N ALA A 100 -9.92 -10.87 -16.60
CA ALA A 100 -11.27 -10.80 -17.12
C ALA A 100 -12.24 -11.36 -16.07
N THR A 101 -13.13 -10.50 -15.56
CA THR A 101 -14.33 -10.93 -14.87
C THR A 101 -15.35 -11.32 -15.93
N SER A 102 -15.54 -12.62 -16.15
CA SER A 102 -16.68 -13.12 -16.93
C SER A 102 -17.96 -12.99 -16.09
N PRO A 103 -19.04 -12.35 -16.61
CA PRO A 103 -20.32 -12.35 -15.93
C PRO A 103 -20.98 -13.73 -16.12
N LYS A 104 -21.12 -14.49 -15.03
CA LYS A 104 -21.96 -15.70 -15.01
C LYS A 104 -23.42 -15.25 -15.13
N ALA A 105 -24.01 -15.45 -16.31
CA ALA A 105 -25.45 -15.30 -16.51
C ALA A 105 -26.20 -16.29 -15.60
N PRO A 106 -27.30 -15.89 -14.96
CA PRO A 106 -28.21 -16.87 -14.36
C PRO A 106 -28.96 -17.58 -15.49
N GLY A 107 -28.53 -18.80 -15.81
CA GLY A 107 -29.33 -19.76 -16.56
C GLY A 107 -30.56 -20.12 -15.74
N GLY A 108 -31.73 -19.96 -16.35
CA GLY A 108 -32.97 -20.51 -15.84
C GLY A 108 -33.00 -22.01 -16.01
N ASP A 109 -33.58 -22.69 -15.02
CA ASP A 109 -34.22 -23.99 -15.11
C ASP A 109 -35.11 -24.14 -13.87
N ALA A 110 -36.42 -23.94 -14.08
CA ALA A 110 -37.57 -24.60 -13.43
C ALA A 110 -38.86 -23.89 -13.85
#